data_AF-A0A3D0CVU0-F1
#
_entry.id   AF-A0A3D0CVU0-F1
#
_cell.length_a   1.000
_cell.length_b   1.000
_cell.length_c   1.000
_cell.angle_alpha   90.00
_cell.angle_beta   90.00
_cell.angle_gamma   90.00
#
_symmetry.space_group_name_H-M   'P 1'
#
loop_
_entity.id
_entity.type
_entity.pdbx_description
1 polymer ?
#
loop_
_entity_poly.entity_id
_entity_poly.type
_entity_poly.pdbx_seq_one_letter_code
_entity_poly.pdbx_strand_id
1 'polypeptide(L)'
;MPRVIGVDPGTLSFDVVGLDDGRLFLDATIATNDLGRTPAVLAELLVAHVPLDLVAGPSGYGLPLRRADEIGDVEIGLMLLSKPGRQSVPDDAAQATIGGMRRMIAALQATGLPVVFLPSAIHLPSIPAYRKANKIDMGTADKVCAAALAVADQAGRLACAPDQTSFILVELGGAFSAALAVAGGRIVDGIGGTSGGPGFRGSGALDAELACLLGDIPKALLFSAGVRSWHEPAATA
;
A
#
# COMPACT_ATOMS: atom_id res chain seq x y z
N MET A 1 15.16 17.44 15.89
CA MET A 1 13.72 17.56 15.54
C MET A 1 13.60 17.05 14.13
N PRO A 2 12.57 16.23 13.81
CA PRO A 2 12.59 15.43 12.60
C PRO A 2 12.27 16.27 11.36
N ARG A 3 13.11 16.11 10.33
CA ARG A 3 12.89 16.60 8.96
C ARG A 3 12.61 15.41 8.06
N VAL A 4 11.37 15.28 7.61
CA VAL A 4 10.85 14.06 6.98
C VAL A 4 10.14 14.36 5.68
N ILE A 5 10.10 13.37 4.77
CA ILE A 5 9.30 13.43 3.54
C ILE A 5 8.40 12.18 3.47
N GLY A 6 7.14 12.36 3.08
CA GLY A 6 6.23 11.28 2.72
C GLY A 6 5.93 11.29 1.23
N VAL A 7 5.83 10.11 0.64
CA VAL A 7 5.45 9.89 -0.77
C VAL A 7 4.18 9.07 -0.82
N ASP A 8 3.12 9.64 -1.39
CA ASP A 8 1.85 8.95 -1.63
C ASP A 8 1.72 8.57 -3.11
N PRO A 9 1.85 7.27 -3.47
CA PRO A 9 1.73 6.80 -4.83
C PRO A 9 0.26 6.63 -5.24
N GLY A 10 -0.25 7.53 -6.07
CA GLY A 10 -1.58 7.43 -6.67
C GLY A 10 -1.58 6.85 -8.10
N THR A 11 -2.77 6.45 -8.56
CA THR A 11 -2.97 5.99 -9.94
C THR A 11 -2.72 7.09 -10.98
N LEU A 12 -3.00 8.34 -10.62
CA LEU A 12 -2.89 9.50 -11.52
C LEU A 12 -1.65 10.35 -11.26
N SER A 13 -1.29 10.50 -9.99
CA SER A 13 -0.21 11.35 -9.50
C SER A 13 0.49 10.73 -8.30
N PHE A 14 1.68 11.22 -8.02
CA PHE A 14 2.44 11.00 -6.80
C PHE A 14 2.52 12.31 -6.06
N ASP A 15 2.06 12.32 -4.82
CA ASP A 15 2.13 13.49 -3.96
C ASP A 15 3.29 13.33 -2.98
N VAL A 16 4.10 14.38 -2.86
CA VAL A 16 5.32 14.41 -2.07
C VAL A 16 5.25 15.59 -1.11
N VAL A 17 5.21 15.28 0.19
CA VAL A 17 5.08 16.27 1.26
C VAL A 17 6.26 16.18 2.20
N GLY A 18 6.90 17.33 2.47
CA GLY A 18 8.02 17.44 3.40
C GLY A 18 7.66 18.30 4.62
N LEU A 19 7.97 17.78 5.81
CA LEU A 19 7.77 18.47 7.09
C LEU A 19 9.10 18.63 7.83
N ASP A 20 9.35 19.83 8.34
CA ASP A 20 10.47 20.15 9.22
C ASP A 20 9.89 20.63 10.55
N ASP A 21 9.98 19.78 11.58
CA ASP A 21 9.35 20.01 12.89
C ASP A 21 7.84 20.36 12.77
N GLY A 22 7.14 19.60 11.92
CA GLY A 22 5.72 19.80 11.64
C GLY A 22 5.39 20.98 10.72
N ARG A 23 6.39 21.72 10.23
CA ARG A 23 6.20 22.82 9.27
C ARG A 23 6.43 22.34 7.85
N LEU A 24 5.50 22.65 6.97
CA LEU A 24 5.60 22.33 5.55
C LEU A 24 6.81 23.03 4.90
N PHE A 25 7.67 22.27 4.23
CA PHE A 25 8.77 22.81 3.41
C PHE A 25 8.77 22.31 1.96
N LEU A 26 8.03 21.24 1.67
CA LEU A 26 7.89 20.67 0.33
C LEU A 26 6.44 20.23 0.15
N ASP A 27 5.85 20.63 -0.98
CA ASP A 27 4.55 20.20 -1.46
C ASP A 27 4.65 20.12 -2.98
N ALA A 28 4.72 18.91 -3.50
CA ALA A 28 4.93 18.65 -4.92
C ALA A 28 4.07 17.49 -5.39
N THR A 29 3.51 17.65 -6.59
CA THR A 29 2.77 16.61 -7.29
C THR A 29 3.48 16.25 -8.58
N ILE A 30 3.74 14.97 -8.80
CA ILE A 30 4.38 14.43 -10.01
C ILE A 30 3.37 13.54 -10.73
N ALA A 31 3.17 13.71 -12.03
CA ALA A 31 2.28 12.83 -12.77
C ALA A 31 2.84 11.41 -12.84
N THR A 32 2.01 10.38 -12.63
CA THR A 32 2.44 8.97 -12.66
C THR A 32 3.07 8.57 -14.00
N ASN A 33 2.60 9.16 -15.10
CA ASN A 33 3.15 8.94 -16.44
C ASN A 33 4.60 9.43 -16.58
N ASP A 34 4.94 10.54 -15.92
CA ASP A 34 6.29 11.10 -15.96
C ASP A 34 7.28 10.22 -15.17
N LEU A 35 6.83 9.67 -14.04
CA LEU A 35 7.62 8.70 -13.26
C LEU A 35 7.85 7.38 -14.00
N GLY A 36 6.88 6.93 -14.80
CA GLY A 36 7.03 5.75 -15.66
C GLY A 36 8.15 5.93 -16.69
N ARG A 37 8.32 7.15 -17.21
CA ARG A 37 9.33 7.53 -18.22
C ARG A 37 10.68 7.85 -17.62
N THR A 38 10.72 8.53 -16.47
CA THR A 38 11.96 8.95 -15.80
C THR A 38 11.92 8.55 -14.31
N PRO A 39 12.29 7.29 -13.98
CA PRO A 39 12.19 6.78 -12.60
C PRO A 39 13.08 7.51 -11.58
N ALA A 40 14.08 8.27 -12.04
CA ALA A 40 15.00 9.02 -11.20
C ALA A 40 14.40 10.31 -10.62
N VAL A 41 13.30 10.84 -11.19
CA VAL A 41 12.73 12.16 -10.81
C VAL A 41 12.42 12.23 -9.32
N LEU A 42 11.83 11.17 -8.75
CA LEU A 42 11.54 11.13 -7.32
C LEU A 42 12.84 11.10 -6.49
N ALA A 43 13.82 10.29 -6.88
CA ALA A 43 15.10 10.20 -6.18
C ALA A 43 15.86 11.55 -6.21
N GLU A 44 15.92 12.20 -7.36
CA GLU A 44 16.53 13.52 -7.53
C GLU A 44 15.83 14.58 -6.67
N LEU A 45 14.49 14.58 -6.64
CA LEU A 45 13.71 15.48 -5.79
C LEU A 45 14.05 15.31 -4.31
N LEU A 46 14.15 14.07 -3.83
CA LEU A 46 14.49 13.80 -2.42
C LEU A 46 15.93 14.20 -2.10
N VAL A 47 16.88 13.90 -2.98
CA VAL A 47 18.31 14.28 -2.82
C VAL A 47 18.48 15.80 -2.77
N ALA A 48 17.67 16.56 -3.51
CA ALA A 48 17.72 18.02 -3.47
C ALA A 48 17.33 18.65 -2.12
N HIS A 49 16.71 17.88 -1.22
CA HIS A 49 16.18 18.38 0.06
C HIS A 49 16.93 17.87 1.30
N VAL A 50 18.08 17.20 1.12
CA VAL A 50 18.94 16.75 2.23
C VAL A 50 19.43 17.94 3.08
N PRO A 51 19.62 17.76 4.41
CA PRO A 51 19.49 16.50 5.17
C PRO A 51 18.03 16.09 5.43
N LEU A 52 17.81 14.77 5.53
CA LEU A 52 16.51 14.16 5.87
C LEU A 52 16.73 13.10 6.95
N ASP A 53 15.86 13.07 7.96
CA ASP A 53 15.90 12.07 9.03
C ASP A 53 15.16 10.78 8.63
N LEU A 54 14.10 10.90 7.82
CA LEU A 54 13.30 9.76 7.36
C LEU A 54 12.55 10.10 6.07
N VAL A 55 12.39 9.11 5.19
CA VAL A 55 11.49 9.20 4.04
C VAL A 55 10.52 8.03 4.06
N ALA A 56 9.21 8.28 4.08
CA ALA A 56 8.22 7.25 3.79
C ALA A 56 8.12 7.08 2.27
N GLY A 57 8.65 5.98 1.77
CA GLY A 57 8.70 5.66 0.35
C GLY A 57 7.36 5.17 -0.22
N PRO A 58 7.26 5.09 -1.55
CA PRO A 58 6.04 4.67 -2.23
C PRO A 58 5.76 3.19 -1.94
N SER A 59 4.82 2.94 -1.03
CA SER A 59 4.68 1.63 -0.40
C SER A 59 3.63 0.72 -1.04
N GLY A 60 2.78 1.20 -1.97
CA GLY A 60 1.81 0.35 -2.68
C GLY A 60 0.96 -0.53 -1.77
N TYR A 61 0.97 -1.86 -1.99
CA TYR A 61 0.31 -2.85 -1.13
C TYR A 61 1.00 -3.06 0.22
N GLY A 62 2.11 -2.38 0.46
CA GLY A 62 2.84 -2.31 1.72
C GLY A 62 3.67 -3.56 1.99
N LEU A 63 4.45 -3.46 3.06
CA LEU A 63 5.22 -4.54 3.68
C LEU A 63 5.14 -4.37 5.19
N PRO A 64 5.44 -5.38 6.03
CA PRO A 64 5.89 -5.08 7.39
C PRO A 64 6.96 -3.98 7.32
N LEU A 65 6.99 -3.04 8.29
CA LEU A 65 7.88 -1.88 8.23
C LEU A 65 9.33 -2.33 7.93
N ARG A 66 9.89 -1.86 6.82
CA ARG A 66 11.22 -2.24 6.32
C ARG A 66 11.96 -1.03 5.81
N ARG A 67 13.28 -1.02 5.99
CA ARG A 67 14.14 -0.02 5.37
C ARG A 67 14.43 -0.38 3.92
N ALA A 68 14.76 0.62 3.10
CA ALA A 68 15.06 0.39 1.70
C ALA A 68 16.32 -0.48 1.48
N ASP A 69 17.27 -0.46 2.39
CA ASP A 69 18.47 -1.31 2.39
C ASP A 69 18.21 -2.76 2.83
N GLU A 70 16.99 -3.07 3.31
CA GLU A 70 16.58 -4.41 3.78
C GLU A 70 15.69 -5.18 2.79
N ILE A 71 15.32 -4.58 1.65
CA ILE A 71 14.38 -5.18 0.69
C ILE A 71 15.08 -5.63 -0.60
N GLY A 72 14.66 -6.78 -1.12
CA GLY A 72 15.11 -7.31 -2.41
C GLY A 72 13.96 -7.48 -3.40
N ASP A 73 14.20 -8.25 -4.46
CA ASP A 73 13.24 -8.43 -5.54
C ASP A 73 11.91 -9.05 -5.10
N VAL A 74 11.95 -9.91 -4.07
CA VAL A 74 10.78 -10.59 -3.50
C VAL A 74 9.89 -9.58 -2.80
N GLU A 75 10.45 -8.78 -1.89
CA GLU A 75 9.72 -7.74 -1.15
C GLU A 75 9.14 -6.71 -2.12
N ILE A 76 9.91 -6.26 -3.12
CA ILE A 76 9.42 -5.36 -4.17
C ILE A 76 8.27 -6.02 -4.95
N GLY A 77 8.39 -7.32 -5.26
CA GLY A 77 7.34 -8.08 -5.94
C GLY A 77 6.05 -8.15 -5.14
N LEU A 78 6.13 -8.38 -3.82
CA LEU A 78 4.98 -8.40 -2.92
C LEU A 78 4.34 -7.01 -2.79
N MET A 79 5.15 -5.97 -2.64
CA MET A 79 4.69 -4.59 -2.50
C MET A 79 3.96 -4.06 -3.74
N LEU A 80 4.38 -4.51 -4.93
CA LEU A 80 3.79 -4.14 -6.22
C LEU A 80 2.77 -5.16 -6.77
N LEU A 81 2.57 -6.29 -6.09
CA LEU A 81 1.82 -7.45 -6.56
C LEU A 81 2.16 -7.86 -8.01
N SER A 82 3.46 -7.88 -8.32
CA SER A 82 3.97 -8.22 -9.65
C SER A 82 4.47 -9.67 -9.72
N LYS A 83 4.06 -10.45 -10.73
CA LYS A 83 4.61 -11.79 -10.97
C LYS A 83 5.97 -11.70 -11.69
N PRO A 84 7.04 -12.35 -11.18
CA PRO A 84 8.29 -12.49 -11.92
C PRO A 84 8.08 -13.29 -13.20
N GLY A 85 8.67 -12.85 -14.32
CA GLY A 85 8.79 -13.67 -15.54
C GLY A 85 7.54 -13.80 -16.42
N ARG A 86 6.43 -13.11 -16.14
CA ARG A 86 5.29 -13.05 -17.08
C ARG A 86 5.70 -12.15 -18.25
N GLN A 87 5.78 -12.71 -19.46
CA GLN A 87 6.05 -11.94 -20.67
C GLN A 87 4.97 -10.85 -20.81
N SER A 88 5.44 -9.62 -21.01
CA SER A 88 4.61 -8.44 -21.24
C SER A 88 3.67 -8.69 -22.41
N VAL A 89 2.37 -8.55 -22.19
CA VAL A 89 1.46 -8.23 -23.29
C VAL A 89 1.86 -6.81 -23.74
N PRO A 90 2.15 -6.57 -25.03
CA PRO A 90 2.73 -5.31 -25.51
C PRO A 90 1.97 -4.03 -25.14
N ASP A 91 0.68 -4.13 -24.77
CA ASP A 91 -0.20 -3.01 -24.46
C ASP A 91 -0.74 -2.97 -23.01
N ASP A 92 -0.13 -3.72 -22.08
CA ASP A 92 -0.57 -3.71 -20.68
C ASP A 92 0.00 -2.50 -19.91
N ALA A 93 -0.77 -1.40 -19.91
CA ALA A 93 -0.46 -0.18 -19.17
C ALA A 93 -0.23 -0.40 -17.66
N ALA A 94 -0.85 -1.43 -17.07
CA ALA A 94 -0.63 -1.77 -15.67
C ALA A 94 0.77 -2.37 -15.46
N GLN A 95 1.24 -3.23 -16.37
CA GLN A 95 2.61 -3.75 -16.33
C GLN A 95 3.67 -2.68 -16.59
N ALA A 96 3.41 -1.74 -17.50
CA ALA A 96 4.30 -0.59 -17.70
C ALA A 96 4.45 0.25 -16.42
N THR A 97 3.34 0.46 -15.69
CA THR A 97 3.32 1.16 -14.40
C THR A 97 4.10 0.39 -13.33
N ILE A 98 3.87 -0.91 -13.18
CA ILE A 98 4.59 -1.79 -12.26
C ILE A 98 6.11 -1.80 -12.55
N GLY A 99 6.48 -1.87 -13.82
CA GLY A 99 7.89 -1.80 -14.25
C GLY A 99 8.53 -0.46 -13.92
N GLY A 100 7.79 0.65 -14.08
CA GLY A 100 8.21 1.98 -13.65
C GLY A 100 8.45 2.05 -12.14
N MET A 101 7.51 1.54 -11.35
CA MET A 101 7.60 1.48 -9.88
C MET A 101 8.84 0.71 -9.41
N ARG A 102 9.13 -0.45 -10.01
CA ARG A 102 10.32 -1.24 -9.67
C ARG A 102 11.61 -0.47 -9.93
N ARG A 103 11.71 0.21 -11.08
CA ARG A 103 12.89 1.04 -11.40
C ARG A 103 13.03 2.22 -10.45
N MET A 104 11.92 2.83 -10.05
CA MET A 104 11.91 3.93 -9.09
C MET A 104 12.37 3.49 -7.71
N ILE A 105 11.89 2.35 -7.20
CA ILE A 105 12.35 1.80 -5.92
C ILE A 105 13.87 1.52 -5.97
N ALA A 106 14.37 0.94 -7.06
CA ALA A 106 15.80 0.73 -7.23
C ALA A 106 16.60 2.05 -7.25
N ALA A 107 16.07 3.10 -7.91
CA ALA A 107 16.68 4.42 -7.89
C ALA A 107 16.70 5.03 -6.47
N LEU A 108 15.64 4.86 -5.69
CA LEU A 108 15.59 5.29 -4.29
C LEU A 108 16.61 4.54 -3.43
N GLN A 109 16.73 3.22 -3.59
CA GLN A 109 17.74 2.42 -2.87
C GLN A 109 19.17 2.90 -3.16
N ALA A 110 19.46 3.27 -4.40
CA ALA A 110 20.78 3.76 -4.80
C ALA A 110 21.15 5.12 -4.18
N THR A 111 20.20 5.89 -3.65
CA THR A 111 20.48 7.20 -3.04
C THR A 111 21.15 7.11 -1.66
N GLY A 112 20.98 5.99 -0.95
CA GLY A 112 21.40 5.85 0.45
C GLY A 112 20.61 6.72 1.45
N LEU A 113 19.49 7.34 1.03
CA LEU A 113 18.60 8.08 1.91
C LEU A 113 17.91 7.16 2.93
N PRO A 114 17.45 7.68 4.09
CA PRO A 114 16.77 6.89 5.12
C PRO A 114 15.32 6.57 4.73
N VAL A 115 15.14 5.84 3.64
CA VAL A 115 13.83 5.45 3.10
C VAL A 115 13.31 4.22 3.84
N VAL A 116 12.03 4.28 4.23
CA VAL A 116 11.27 3.15 4.79
C VAL A 116 10.02 2.89 3.96
N PHE A 117 9.64 1.63 3.85
CA PHE A 117 8.39 1.19 3.27
C PHE A 117 7.40 0.81 4.37
N LEU A 118 6.18 1.32 4.25
CA LEU A 118 5.18 1.32 5.28
C LEU A 118 4.25 0.09 5.19
N PRO A 119 3.68 -0.33 6.34
CA PRO A 119 2.65 -1.35 6.36
C PRO A 119 1.31 -0.85 5.84
N SER A 120 0.70 -1.67 5.00
CA SER A 120 -0.75 -1.69 4.78
C SER A 120 -1.51 -2.36 5.92
N ALA A 121 -2.84 -2.21 5.94
CA ALA A 121 -3.70 -2.70 7.01
C ALA A 121 -3.53 -4.21 7.26
N ILE A 122 -3.34 -5.01 6.20
CA ILE A 122 -3.13 -6.47 6.31
C ILE A 122 -1.90 -6.85 7.15
N HIS A 123 -0.88 -5.98 7.20
CA HIS A 123 0.34 -6.22 7.97
C HIS A 123 0.19 -5.87 9.45
N LEU A 124 -0.87 -5.15 9.85
CA LEU A 124 -1.01 -4.63 11.20
C LEU A 124 -1.39 -5.75 12.19
N PRO A 125 -0.69 -5.88 13.34
CA PRO A 125 -0.99 -6.91 14.32
C PRO A 125 -2.32 -6.68 15.07
N SER A 126 -2.87 -5.46 15.01
CA SER A 126 -4.18 -5.11 15.57
C SER A 126 -5.35 -5.73 14.80
N ILE A 127 -5.13 -6.20 13.57
CA ILE A 127 -6.11 -6.99 12.83
C ILE A 127 -5.85 -8.48 13.11
N PRO A 128 -6.80 -9.22 13.69
CA PRO A 128 -6.65 -10.66 13.91
C PRO A 128 -6.46 -11.46 12.62
N ALA A 129 -5.68 -12.55 12.68
CA ALA A 129 -5.36 -13.38 11.51
C ALA A 129 -6.60 -13.88 10.74
N TYR A 130 -7.68 -14.25 11.46
CA TYR A 130 -8.91 -14.74 10.83
C TYR A 130 -9.60 -13.69 9.95
N ARG A 131 -9.39 -12.38 10.20
CA ARG A 131 -9.96 -11.30 9.38
C ARG A 131 -9.14 -11.03 8.11
N LYS A 132 -7.89 -11.50 8.08
CA LYS A 132 -6.94 -11.38 6.96
C LYS A 132 -7.01 -12.56 6.01
N ALA A 133 -7.63 -13.67 6.43
CA ALA A 133 -7.74 -14.86 5.62
C ALA A 133 -8.38 -14.54 4.26
N ASN A 134 -7.76 -15.01 3.18
CA ASN A 134 -8.17 -14.78 1.79
C ASN A 134 -8.23 -13.31 1.35
N LYS A 135 -7.53 -12.41 2.06
CA LYS A 135 -7.41 -11.00 1.68
C LYS A 135 -5.96 -10.68 1.33
N ILE A 136 -5.81 -9.74 0.40
CA ILE A 136 -4.53 -9.08 0.11
C ILE A 136 -4.70 -7.59 0.42
N ASP A 137 -5.78 -7.01 -0.09
CA ASP A 137 -6.09 -5.60 0.06
C ASP A 137 -7.11 -5.36 1.19
N MET A 138 -6.61 -4.95 2.34
CA MET A 138 -7.44 -4.48 3.47
C MET A 138 -7.36 -2.95 3.63
N GLY A 139 -6.81 -2.25 2.65
CA GLY A 139 -6.39 -0.86 2.75
C GLY A 139 -4.87 -0.76 2.65
N THR A 140 -4.43 -0.10 1.59
CA THR A 140 -3.03 0.15 1.23
C THR A 140 -2.35 1.10 2.23
N ALA A 141 -1.04 1.28 2.10
CA ALA A 141 -0.22 1.99 3.09
C ALA A 141 -0.62 3.48 3.26
N ASP A 142 -1.07 4.13 2.19
CA ASP A 142 -1.70 5.45 2.20
C ASP A 142 -2.92 5.50 3.12
N LYS A 143 -3.80 4.48 3.08
CA LYS A 143 -4.98 4.40 3.96
C LYS A 143 -4.59 4.27 5.42
N VAL A 144 -3.52 3.53 5.71
CA VAL A 144 -2.96 3.45 7.06
C VAL A 144 -2.45 4.80 7.54
N CYS A 145 -1.80 5.58 6.66
CA CYS A 145 -1.34 6.93 6.97
C CYS A 145 -2.52 7.89 7.21
N ALA A 146 -3.55 7.84 6.35
CA ALA A 146 -4.76 8.63 6.51
C ALA A 146 -5.49 8.30 7.82
N ALA A 147 -5.57 7.02 8.20
CA ALA A 147 -6.13 6.61 9.49
C ALA A 147 -5.31 7.11 10.69
N ALA A 148 -3.98 7.07 10.61
CA ALA A 148 -3.11 7.63 11.65
C ALA A 148 -3.31 9.15 11.81
N LEU A 149 -3.43 9.88 10.69
CA LEU A 149 -3.75 11.31 10.70
C LEU A 149 -5.14 11.56 11.31
N ALA A 150 -6.15 10.78 10.93
CA ALA A 150 -7.50 10.91 11.48
C ALA A 150 -7.57 10.61 12.99
N VAL A 151 -6.76 9.66 13.49
CA VAL A 151 -6.61 9.43 14.94
C VAL A 151 -6.04 10.68 15.62
N ALA A 152 -4.97 11.27 15.08
CA ALA A 152 -4.38 12.48 15.65
C ALA A 152 -5.34 13.68 15.61
N ASP A 153 -6.06 13.87 14.50
CA ASP A 153 -7.08 14.91 14.34
C ASP A 153 -8.20 14.75 15.37
N GLN A 154 -8.82 13.57 15.45
CA GLN A 154 -9.91 13.33 16.39
C GLN A 154 -9.45 13.50 17.85
N ALA A 155 -8.27 13.00 18.21
CA ALA A 155 -7.70 13.15 19.54
C ALA A 155 -7.54 14.63 19.92
N GLY A 156 -6.97 15.44 19.01
CA GLY A 156 -6.84 16.89 19.22
C GLY A 156 -8.18 17.60 19.31
N ARG A 157 -9.10 17.31 18.38
CA ARG A 157 -10.40 17.97 18.26
C ARG A 157 -11.35 17.65 19.42
N LEU A 158 -11.23 16.46 20.01
CA LEU A 158 -12.02 16.03 21.17
C LEU A 158 -11.27 16.15 22.50
N ALA A 159 -10.03 16.63 22.49
CA ALA A 159 -9.15 16.72 23.66
C ALA A 159 -9.07 15.38 24.44
N CYS A 160 -8.89 14.27 23.72
CA CYS A 160 -8.76 12.94 24.28
C CYS A 160 -7.44 12.29 23.86
N ALA A 161 -7.08 11.18 24.51
CA ALA A 161 -5.89 10.42 24.12
C ALA A 161 -6.14 9.66 22.79
N PRO A 162 -5.09 9.41 21.97
CA PRO A 162 -5.23 8.69 20.71
C PRO A 162 -5.93 7.33 20.83
N ASP A 163 -5.70 6.61 21.93
CA ASP A 163 -6.31 5.31 22.23
C ASP A 163 -7.79 5.38 22.64
N GLN A 164 -8.36 6.59 22.74
CA GLN A 164 -9.79 6.83 22.97
C GLN A 164 -10.55 7.15 21.66
N THR A 165 -9.86 7.19 20.52
CA THR A 165 -10.48 7.48 19.22
C THR A 165 -11.09 6.22 18.61
N SER A 166 -12.25 6.35 17.96
CA SER A 166 -12.91 5.25 17.25
C SER A 166 -13.81 5.82 16.14
N PHE A 167 -13.68 5.28 14.93
CA PHE A 167 -14.37 5.75 13.75
C PHE A 167 -14.24 4.76 12.59
N ILE A 168 -15.04 4.95 11.54
CA ILE A 168 -14.82 4.33 10.23
C ILE A 168 -14.25 5.39 9.30
N LEU A 169 -13.04 5.17 8.79
CA LEU A 169 -12.47 5.99 7.74
C LEU A 169 -12.97 5.45 6.40
N VAL A 170 -13.66 6.27 5.62
CA VAL A 170 -14.06 5.93 4.25
C VAL A 170 -13.30 6.84 3.32
N GLU A 171 -12.56 6.25 2.39
CA GLU A 171 -11.88 7.00 1.35
C GLU A 171 -12.44 6.66 -0.03
N LEU A 172 -12.77 7.71 -0.78
CA LEU A 172 -13.32 7.64 -2.13
C LEU A 172 -12.25 8.16 -3.10
N GLY A 173 -11.39 7.27 -3.56
CA GLY A 173 -10.33 7.59 -4.50
C GLY A 173 -10.82 7.66 -5.94
N GLY A 174 -9.98 8.22 -6.83
CA GLY A 174 -10.30 8.35 -8.25
C GLY A 174 -10.41 7.03 -9.03
N ALA A 175 -9.97 5.90 -8.45
CA ALA A 175 -10.13 4.58 -9.05
C ALA A 175 -10.86 3.60 -8.13
N PHE A 176 -10.58 3.65 -6.83
CA PHE A 176 -11.04 2.69 -5.84
C PHE A 176 -11.59 3.35 -4.58
N SER A 177 -12.48 2.65 -3.88
CA SER A 177 -13.02 3.06 -2.59
C SER A 177 -12.57 2.10 -1.50
N ALA A 178 -12.10 2.62 -0.36
CA ALA A 178 -11.62 1.81 0.76
C ALA A 178 -12.29 2.24 2.07
N ALA A 179 -12.40 1.32 3.02
CA ALA A 179 -12.88 1.61 4.36
C ALA A 179 -12.00 0.95 5.42
N LEU A 180 -11.60 1.68 6.46
CA LEU A 180 -10.86 1.17 7.60
C LEU A 180 -11.67 1.37 8.88
N ALA A 181 -11.72 0.34 9.73
CA ALA A 181 -12.32 0.45 11.05
C ALA A 181 -11.23 0.74 12.09
N VAL A 182 -11.37 1.86 12.79
CA VAL A 182 -10.50 2.25 13.91
C VAL A 182 -11.26 2.10 15.22
N ALA A 183 -10.69 1.34 16.15
CA ALA A 183 -11.21 1.17 17.50
C ALA A 183 -10.08 1.31 18.51
N GLY A 184 -10.29 2.15 19.52
CA GLY A 184 -9.28 2.46 20.53
C GLY A 184 -7.94 2.95 19.96
N GLY A 185 -7.98 3.84 18.96
CA GLY A 185 -6.79 4.35 18.27
C GLY A 185 -6.05 3.36 17.37
N ARG A 186 -6.61 2.17 17.13
CA ARG A 186 -5.97 1.10 16.34
C ARG A 186 -6.85 0.71 15.17
N ILE A 187 -6.25 0.46 14.02
CA ILE A 187 -6.94 -0.15 12.87
C ILE A 187 -7.22 -1.61 13.20
N VAL A 188 -8.49 -1.99 13.28
CA VAL A 188 -8.95 -3.34 13.67
C VAL A 188 -9.57 -4.14 12.52
N ASP A 189 -9.92 -3.46 11.43
CA ASP A 189 -10.37 -4.10 10.18
C ASP A 189 -10.21 -3.17 8.99
N GLY A 190 -10.36 -3.72 7.80
CA GLY A 190 -10.38 -2.94 6.58
C GLY A 190 -10.91 -3.70 5.37
N ILE A 191 -11.47 -2.92 4.45
CA ILE A 191 -11.86 -3.32 3.11
C ILE A 191 -11.08 -2.44 2.14
N GLY A 192 -10.17 -3.07 1.41
CA GLY A 192 -9.33 -2.40 0.44
C GLY A 192 -10.05 -2.04 -0.86
N GLY A 193 -9.42 -1.21 -1.67
CA GLY A 193 -9.97 -0.70 -2.92
C GLY A 193 -10.36 -1.79 -3.93
N THR A 194 -9.57 -2.86 -3.97
CA THR A 194 -9.76 -4.00 -4.88
C THR A 194 -10.62 -5.11 -4.27
N SER A 195 -10.79 -5.12 -2.95
CA SER A 195 -11.61 -6.10 -2.22
C SER A 195 -12.98 -5.55 -1.79
N GLY A 196 -13.21 -4.24 -1.95
CA GLY A 196 -14.47 -3.57 -1.71
C GLY A 196 -15.43 -3.65 -2.90
N GLY A 197 -16.57 -2.98 -2.82
CA GLY A 197 -17.47 -2.89 -3.97
C GLY A 197 -16.85 -2.18 -5.18
N PRO A 198 -17.54 -2.11 -6.32
CA PRO A 198 -17.08 -1.35 -7.48
C PRO A 198 -16.70 0.08 -7.11
N GLY A 199 -15.49 0.48 -7.51
CA GLY A 199 -14.99 1.86 -7.39
C GLY A 199 -15.36 2.70 -8.60
N PHE A 200 -14.84 3.93 -8.68
CA PHE A 200 -15.09 4.79 -9.85
C PHE A 200 -14.55 4.21 -11.16
N ARG A 201 -13.43 3.47 -11.12
CA ARG A 201 -12.84 2.76 -12.27
C ARG A 201 -12.60 1.29 -12.01
N GLY A 202 -12.31 0.91 -10.76
CA GLY A 202 -12.03 -0.46 -10.38
C GLY A 202 -13.29 -1.31 -10.30
N SER A 203 -13.22 -2.56 -10.76
CA SER A 203 -14.32 -3.53 -10.63
C SER A 203 -14.65 -3.88 -9.17
N GLY A 204 -13.69 -3.68 -8.26
CA GLY A 204 -13.80 -4.14 -6.87
C GLY A 204 -13.81 -5.67 -6.78
N ALA A 205 -14.44 -6.16 -5.72
CA ALA A 205 -14.62 -7.56 -5.35
C ALA A 205 -15.17 -8.38 -6.53
N LEU A 206 -14.28 -9.13 -7.18
CA LEU A 206 -14.65 -10.11 -8.18
C LEU A 206 -14.98 -11.42 -7.49
N ASP A 207 -16.15 -11.95 -7.81
CA ASP A 207 -16.54 -13.28 -7.39
C ASP A 207 -15.57 -14.33 -7.94
N ALA A 208 -15.28 -15.35 -7.14
CA ALA A 208 -14.28 -16.34 -7.50
C ALA A 208 -14.75 -17.29 -8.61
N GLU A 209 -16.05 -17.55 -8.77
CA GLU A 209 -16.60 -18.25 -9.93
C GLU A 209 -16.47 -17.41 -11.20
N LEU A 210 -16.68 -16.10 -11.11
CA LEU A 210 -16.40 -15.19 -12.21
C LEU A 210 -14.90 -15.20 -12.57
N ALA A 211 -14.01 -15.23 -11.57
CA ALA A 211 -12.56 -15.33 -11.81
C ALA A 211 -12.17 -16.67 -12.48
N CYS A 212 -12.84 -17.78 -12.13
CA CYS A 212 -12.70 -19.06 -12.83
C CYS A 212 -13.19 -19.00 -14.29
N LEU A 213 -14.28 -18.28 -14.57
CA LEU A 213 -14.79 -18.11 -15.92
C LEU A 213 -13.87 -17.23 -16.79
N LEU A 214 -13.18 -16.27 -16.17
CA LEU A 214 -12.31 -15.30 -16.86
C LEU A 214 -10.90 -15.82 -17.18
N GLY A 215 -10.49 -17.01 -16.69
CA GLY A 215 -9.17 -17.56 -17.06
C GLY A 215 -8.60 -18.62 -16.12
N ASP A 216 -7.31 -18.45 -15.79
CA ASP A 216 -6.38 -19.47 -15.25
C ASP A 216 -6.70 -20.04 -13.85
N ILE A 217 -7.86 -19.76 -13.25
CA ILE A 217 -8.23 -20.27 -11.92
C ILE A 217 -9.08 -21.54 -12.08
N PRO A 218 -8.57 -22.74 -11.72
CA PRO A 218 -9.36 -23.95 -11.81
C PRO A 218 -10.53 -23.91 -10.82
N LYS A 219 -11.72 -24.28 -11.29
CA LYS A 219 -12.94 -24.34 -10.46
C LYS A 219 -12.77 -25.19 -9.19
N ALA A 220 -11.95 -26.24 -9.24
CA ALA A 220 -11.63 -27.08 -8.07
C ALA A 220 -11.00 -26.30 -6.90
N LEU A 221 -10.31 -25.20 -7.18
CA LEU A 221 -9.68 -24.36 -6.16
C LEU A 221 -10.73 -23.70 -5.24
N LEU A 222 -11.92 -23.36 -5.78
CA LEU A 222 -13.03 -22.76 -5.03
C LEU A 222 -13.59 -23.69 -3.95
N PHE A 223 -13.38 -24.99 -4.10
CA PHE A 223 -13.88 -26.02 -3.19
C PHE A 223 -12.78 -26.57 -2.26
N SER A 224 -11.61 -25.92 -2.21
CA SER A 224 -10.43 -26.38 -1.47
C SER A 224 -9.91 -25.31 -0.49
N ALA A 225 -8.97 -25.67 0.39
CA ALA A 225 -8.25 -24.74 1.29
C ALA A 225 -9.09 -23.90 2.30
N GLY A 226 -10.36 -24.26 2.53
CA GLY A 226 -11.19 -23.65 3.57
C GLY A 226 -10.73 -24.00 4.99
N VAL A 227 -11.26 -23.33 6.02
CA VAL A 227 -10.84 -23.49 7.44
C VAL A 227 -10.75 -24.95 7.91
N ARG A 228 -11.58 -25.85 7.33
CA ARG A 228 -11.50 -27.30 7.56
C ARG A 228 -10.10 -27.89 7.30
N SER A 229 -9.39 -27.42 6.27
CA SER A 229 -8.07 -27.95 5.89
C SER A 229 -6.94 -27.46 6.78
N TRP A 230 -7.19 -26.55 7.73
CA TRP A 230 -6.16 -26.04 8.65
C TRP A 230 -5.89 -26.98 9.83
N HIS A 231 -6.72 -28.02 10.00
CA HIS A 231 -6.59 -29.06 11.03
C HIS A 231 -6.14 -30.43 10.49
N GLU A 232 -5.95 -30.56 9.17
CA GLU A 232 -5.41 -31.78 8.58
C GLU A 232 -3.87 -31.72 8.60
N PRO A 233 -3.16 -32.75 9.10
CA PRO A 233 -1.71 -32.75 9.11
C PRO A 233 -1.21 -32.61 7.66
N ALA A 234 -0.25 -31.72 7.45
CA ALA A 234 0.37 -31.52 6.13
C ALA A 234 0.83 -32.88 5.60
N ALA A 235 0.23 -33.33 4.49
CA ALA A 235 0.72 -34.50 3.79
C ALA A 235 2.16 -34.19 3.38
N THR A 236 3.11 -34.88 4.02
CA THR A 236 4.53 -34.84 3.69
C THR A 236 4.70 -35.18 2.21
N ALA A 237 5.24 -34.24 1.44
CA ALA A 237 5.79 -34.48 0.11
C ALA A 237 7.11 -35.26 0.21
#